data_AF-A0A3M1YUM8-F1
#
_entry.id   AF-A0A3M1YUM8-F1
#
_cell.length_a   1.000
_cell.length_b   1.000
_cell.length_c   1.000
_cell.angle_alpha   90.00
_cell.angle_beta   90.00
_cell.angle_gamma   90.00
#
_symmetry.space_group_name_H-M   'P 1'
#
loop_
_entity.id
_entity.type
_entity.pdbx_description
1 polymer ?
#
loop_
_entity_poly.entity_id
_entity_poly.type
_entity_poly.pdbx_seq_one_letter_code
_entity_poly.pdbx_strand_id
1 'polypeptide(L)'
;MRIRRDRSQFTFRKRRRSGGLLPWAVVLGLLATVVGLSWGRIGQLLNPTSQTANADLQTIEAAFLRGDLNTVIEQMRRTLEQEPENTEILLWLVRALLYRSYNDYNYAADRQSALTYAEAAYHRKPKDAQVLTIYALA
;
A
#
# COMPACT_ATOMS: atom_id res chain seq x y z
N MET A 1 -59.63 -41.73 -57.38
CA MET A 1 -58.77 -40.57 -57.04
C MET A 1 -58.72 -40.42 -55.52
N ARG A 2 -57.63 -40.88 -54.89
CA ARG A 2 -57.27 -40.62 -53.48
C ARG A 2 -55.76 -40.79 -53.40
N ILE A 3 -55.08 -39.65 -53.27
CA ILE A 3 -53.63 -39.54 -53.28
C ILE A 3 -53.15 -39.74 -51.84
N ARG A 4 -52.25 -40.70 -51.61
CA ARG A 4 -51.52 -40.86 -50.35
C ARG A 4 -50.13 -40.26 -50.50
N ARG A 5 -49.82 -39.27 -49.66
CA ARG A 5 -48.49 -38.71 -49.44
C ARG A 5 -47.82 -39.46 -48.29
N ASP A 6 -46.50 -39.51 -48.33
CA ASP A 6 -45.55 -39.29 -47.22
C ASP A 6 -44.41 -40.30 -47.22
N ARG A 7 -43.21 -39.80 -47.52
CA ARG A 7 -42.03 -39.84 -46.63
C ARG A 7 -40.84 -39.16 -47.30
N SER A 8 -40.64 -37.90 -46.94
CA SER A 8 -39.39 -37.16 -47.14
C SER A 8 -38.38 -37.57 -46.07
N GLN A 9 -37.22 -38.09 -46.45
CA GLN A 9 -36.10 -38.30 -45.53
C GLN A 9 -35.17 -37.08 -45.58
N PHE A 10 -35.16 -36.31 -44.50
CA PHE A 10 -34.20 -35.21 -44.30
C PHE A 10 -32.99 -35.69 -43.50
N THR A 11 -31.82 -35.54 -44.13
CA THR A 11 -30.52 -35.04 -43.61
C THR A 11 -30.17 -35.26 -42.15
N PHE A 12 -28.96 -35.76 -41.86
CA PHE A 12 -28.04 -35.12 -40.88
C PHE A 12 -26.57 -35.50 -41.16
N ARG A 13 -25.82 -34.57 -41.76
CA ARG A 13 -24.36 -34.63 -41.93
C ARG A 13 -23.70 -34.15 -40.64
N LYS A 14 -23.04 -35.03 -39.90
CA LYS A 14 -22.36 -34.74 -38.63
C LYS A 14 -20.98 -34.10 -38.90
N ARG A 15 -20.88 -32.77 -38.87
CA ARG A 15 -19.60 -32.03 -38.85
C ARG A 15 -19.01 -32.10 -37.44
N ARG A 16 -17.92 -32.83 -37.24
CA ARG A 16 -17.07 -32.72 -36.04
C ARG A 16 -16.36 -31.36 -36.07
N ARG A 17 -16.76 -30.45 -35.17
CA ARG A 17 -15.92 -29.31 -34.77
C ARG A 17 -15.16 -29.73 -33.52
N SER A 18 -13.89 -30.07 -33.67
CA SER A 18 -12.93 -30.15 -32.57
C SER A 18 -12.40 -28.74 -32.28
N GLY A 19 -13.05 -28.04 -31.36
CA GLY A 19 -12.57 -26.75 -30.87
C GLY A 19 -13.16 -26.54 -29.48
N GLY A 20 -12.32 -26.56 -28.44
CA GLY A 20 -12.83 -26.32 -27.09
C GLY A 20 -11.89 -26.53 -25.89
N LEU A 21 -10.63 -26.92 -26.05
CA LEU A 21 -9.73 -27.09 -24.89
C LEU A 21 -8.63 -26.03 -24.77
N LEU A 22 -8.36 -25.26 -25.82
CA LEU A 22 -7.36 -24.18 -25.79
C LEU A 22 -7.77 -22.93 -24.97
N PRO A 23 -9.04 -22.48 -24.88
CA PRO A 23 -9.33 -21.25 -24.17
C PRO A 23 -9.23 -21.40 -22.64
N TRP A 24 -9.41 -22.62 -22.11
CA TRP A 24 -9.49 -22.83 -20.67
C TRP A 24 -8.11 -22.81 -19.98
N ALA A 25 -7.08 -23.35 -20.64
CA ALA A 25 -5.71 -23.35 -20.12
C ALA A 25 -5.14 -21.92 -20.00
N VAL A 26 -5.47 -21.04 -20.96
CA VAL A 26 -5.04 -19.63 -20.94
C VAL A 26 -5.71 -18.86 -19.80
N VAL A 27 -7.01 -19.09 -19.56
CA VAL A 27 -7.75 -18.46 -18.46
C VAL A 27 -7.23 -18.89 -17.09
N LEU A 28 -6.92 -20.18 -16.91
CA LEU A 28 -6.37 -20.69 -15.65
C LEU A 28 -4.94 -20.19 -15.37
N GLY A 29 -4.11 -20.10 -16.41
CA GLY A 29 -2.76 -19.52 -16.29
C GLY A 29 -2.81 -18.04 -15.89
N LEU A 30 -3.74 -17.27 -16.46
CA LEU A 30 -3.91 -15.85 -16.13
C LEU A 30 -4.48 -15.64 -14.72
N LEU A 31 -5.38 -16.51 -14.25
CA LEU A 31 -5.90 -16.45 -12.88
C LEU A 31 -4.83 -16.80 -11.85
N ALA A 32 -3.95 -17.77 -12.14
CA ALA A 32 -2.88 -18.18 -11.22
C ALA A 32 -1.86 -17.05 -10.98
N THR A 33 -1.54 -16.24 -12.00
CA THR A 33 -0.60 -15.11 -11.84
C THR A 33 -1.21 -13.96 -11.03
N VAL A 34 -2.50 -13.67 -11.20
CA VAL A 34 -3.21 -12.64 -10.42
C VAL A 34 -3.36 -13.05 -8.95
N VAL A 35 -3.66 -14.32 -8.69
CA VAL A 35 -3.79 -14.83 -7.31
C VAL A 35 -2.45 -14.87 -6.59
N GLY A 36 -1.36 -15.24 -7.27
CA GLY A 36 -0.02 -15.26 -6.67
C GLY A 36 0.48 -13.90 -6.21
N LEU A 37 0.23 -12.83 -6.99
CA LEU A 37 0.59 -11.46 -6.61
C LEU A 37 -0.29 -10.89 -5.48
N SER A 38 -1.53 -11.38 -5.36
CA SER A 38 -2.47 -10.96 -4.31
C SER A 38 -2.13 -11.56 -2.93
N TRP A 39 -1.59 -12.78 -2.89
CA TRP A 39 -1.39 -13.50 -1.64
C TRP A 39 -0.30 -12.90 -0.73
N GLY A 40 0.72 -12.25 -1.31
CA GLY A 40 1.76 -11.55 -0.54
C GLY A 40 1.23 -10.39 0.31
N ARG A 41 0.13 -9.76 -0.11
CA ARG A 41 -0.51 -8.67 0.64
C ARG A 41 -1.50 -9.16 1.69
N ILE A 42 -2.20 -10.27 1.44
CA ILE A 42 -3.16 -10.85 2.40
C ILE A 42 -2.44 -11.49 3.59
N GLY A 43 -1.24 -12.05 3.38
CA GLY A 43 -0.40 -12.54 4.48
C GLY A 43 -0.01 -11.45 5.50
N GLN A 44 0.08 -10.18 5.08
CA GLN A 44 0.32 -9.04 5.96
C GLN A 44 -0.93 -8.63 6.77
N LEU A 45 -2.13 -8.89 6.24
CA LEU A 45 -3.40 -8.61 6.94
C LEU A 45 -3.77 -9.66 8.00
N LEU A 46 -3.24 -10.89 7.89
CA LEU A 46 -3.59 -12.00 8.79
C LEU A 46 -2.58 -12.24 9.92
N ASN A 47 -1.44 -11.56 9.91
CA ASN A 47 -0.49 -11.53 11.02
C ASN A 47 -0.46 -10.13 11.66
N PRO A 48 -1.42 -9.77 12.53
CA PRO A 48 -1.27 -8.61 13.38
C PRO A 48 -0.26 -8.95 14.48
N THR A 49 1.04 -8.88 14.16
CA THR A 49 2.06 -8.67 15.19
C THR A 49 1.96 -7.23 15.66
N SER A 50 0.95 -6.96 16.49
CA SER A 50 0.81 -5.73 17.29
C SER A 50 1.94 -5.57 18.34
N GLN A 51 3.02 -6.36 18.24
CA GLN A 51 4.20 -6.31 19.10
C GLN A 51 5.38 -5.55 18.46
N THR A 52 5.31 -5.18 17.18
CA THR A 52 6.45 -4.55 16.49
C THR A 52 6.54 -3.03 16.72
N ALA A 53 5.41 -2.33 16.96
CA ALA A 53 5.42 -0.87 17.10
C ALA A 53 6.15 -0.36 18.37
N ASN A 54 5.95 -1.02 19.52
CA ASN A 54 6.54 -0.56 20.79
C ASN A 54 8.02 -0.95 20.95
N ALA A 55 8.46 -2.05 20.33
CA ALA A 55 9.87 -2.44 20.31
C ALA A 55 10.70 -1.56 19.34
N ASP A 56 10.07 -0.95 18.34
CA ASP A 56 10.73 -0.12 17.32
C ASP A 56 10.90 1.35 17.75
N LEU A 57 9.98 1.91 18.56
CA LEU A 57 10.10 3.30 19.02
C LEU A 57 11.35 3.58 19.86
N GLN A 58 11.76 2.64 20.72
CA GLN A 58 12.99 2.80 21.52
C GLN A 58 14.23 2.79 20.63
N THR A 59 14.27 1.95 19.59
CA THR A 59 15.37 1.92 18.63
C THR A 59 15.40 3.17 17.76
N ILE A 60 14.23 3.69 17.38
CA ILE A 60 14.11 4.95 16.63
C ILE A 60 14.55 6.14 17.48
N GLU A 61 14.13 6.20 18.75
CA GLU A 61 14.56 7.24 19.69
C GLU A 61 16.09 7.20 19.89
N ALA A 62 16.67 6.01 20.08
CA ALA A 62 18.12 5.86 20.19
C ALA A 62 18.85 6.26 18.90
N ALA A 63 18.30 5.98 17.71
CA ALA A 63 18.85 6.44 16.44
C ALA A 63 18.78 7.98 16.32
N PHE A 64 17.65 8.57 16.69
CA PHE A 64 17.44 10.01 16.72
C PHE A 64 18.42 10.72 17.65
N LEU A 65 18.59 10.22 18.88
CA LEU A 65 19.53 10.78 19.86
C LEU A 65 20.99 10.67 19.41
N ARG A 66 21.33 9.65 18.60
CA ARG A 66 22.65 9.50 17.99
C ARG A 66 22.85 10.36 16.74
N GLY A 67 21.83 11.10 16.31
CA GLY A 67 21.87 11.92 15.09
C GLY A 67 21.76 11.11 13.80
N ASP A 68 21.38 9.84 13.87
CA ASP A 68 21.12 9.00 12.70
C ASP A 68 19.74 9.28 12.11
N LEU A 69 19.57 10.51 11.63
CA LEU A 69 18.28 11.04 11.17
C LEU A 69 17.79 10.37 9.88
N ASN A 70 18.70 9.85 9.06
CA ASN A 70 18.34 9.14 7.83
C ASN A 70 17.61 7.84 8.15
N THR A 71 18.14 7.04 9.07
CA THR A 71 17.49 5.80 9.54
C THR A 71 16.13 6.11 10.17
N VAL A 72 16.04 7.15 10.99
CA VAL A 72 14.77 7.58 11.62
C VAL A 72 13.72 7.96 10.58
N ILE A 73 14.07 8.78 9.59
CA ILE A 73 13.16 9.22 8.53
C ILE A 73 12.67 8.03 7.71
N GLU A 74 13.56 7.10 7.36
CA GLU A 74 13.20 5.92 6.59
C GLU A 74 12.25 5.00 7.37
N GLN A 75 12.56 4.70 8.63
CA GLN A 75 11.72 3.89 9.50
C GLN A 75 10.35 4.53 9.69
N MET A 76 10.30 5.81 10.09
CA MET A 76 9.04 6.52 10.31
C MET A 76 8.17 6.61 9.06
N ARG A 77 8.75 6.73 7.86
CA ARG A 77 7.98 6.65 6.60
C ARG A 77 7.35 5.28 6.39
N ARG A 78 8.11 4.20 6.63
CA ARG A 78 7.57 2.83 6.53
C ARG A 78 6.47 2.59 7.57
N THR A 79 6.64 3.08 8.78
CA THR A 79 5.61 2.97 9.82
C THR A 79 4.38 3.82 9.47
N LEU A 80 4.56 4.99 8.84
CA LEU A 80 3.44 5.80 8.36
C LEU A 80 2.66 5.12 7.22
N GLU A 81 3.31 4.33 6.38
CA GLU A 81 2.60 3.52 5.37
C GLU A 81 1.70 2.45 6.01
N GLN A 82 2.07 1.94 7.19
CA GLN A 82 1.31 0.95 7.95
C GLN A 82 0.22 1.60 8.81
N GLU A 83 0.53 2.76 9.40
CA GLU A 83 -0.34 3.50 10.31
C GLU A 83 -0.54 4.95 9.84
N PRO A 84 -1.23 5.16 8.71
CA PRO A 84 -1.30 6.47 8.07
C PRO A 84 -1.94 7.53 8.94
N GLU A 85 -2.86 7.16 9.84
CA GLU A 85 -3.58 8.07 10.73
C GLU A 85 -2.84 8.40 12.03
N ASN A 86 -1.72 7.73 12.32
CA ASN A 86 -1.00 7.93 13.57
C ASN A 86 -0.28 9.29 13.56
N THR A 87 -0.79 10.22 14.37
CA THR A 87 -0.25 11.59 14.47
C THR A 87 1.13 11.61 15.12
N GLU A 88 1.44 10.68 16.03
CA GLU A 88 2.73 10.66 16.72
C GLU A 88 3.89 10.35 15.76
N ILE A 89 3.66 9.43 14.82
CA ILE A 89 4.62 9.12 13.75
C ILE A 89 4.89 10.35 12.89
N LEU A 90 3.85 11.10 12.52
CA LEU A 90 4.02 12.36 11.79
C LEU A 90 4.88 13.35 12.58
N LEU A 91 4.64 13.51 13.88
CA LEU A 91 5.42 14.43 14.72
C LEU A 91 6.90 14.04 14.80
N TRP A 92 7.19 12.74 14.95
CA TRP A 92 8.57 12.23 14.91
C TRP A 92 9.25 12.47 13.56
N LEU A 93 8.53 12.20 12.47
CA LEU A 93 9.03 12.42 11.11
C LEU A 93 9.35 13.91 10.86
N VAL A 94 8.45 14.82 11.26
CA VAL A 94 8.66 16.27 11.14
C VAL A 94 9.89 16.70 11.92
N ARG A 95 10.04 16.25 13.18
CA ARG A 95 11.23 16.55 13.99
C ARG A 95 12.50 16.09 13.29
N ALA A 96 12.55 14.85 12.83
CA ALA A 96 13.74 14.31 12.17
C ALA A 96 14.12 15.06 10.89
N LEU A 97 13.12 15.42 10.06
CA LEU A 97 13.33 16.24 8.86
C LEU A 97 13.85 17.64 9.21
N LEU A 98 13.27 18.29 10.23
CA LEU A 98 13.74 19.60 10.69
C LEU A 98 15.17 19.55 11.19
N TYR A 99 15.51 18.59 12.06
CA TYR A 99 16.87 18.43 12.55
C TYR A 99 17.87 18.14 11.43
N ARG A 100 17.49 17.33 10.44
CA ARG A 100 18.36 17.03 9.29
C ARG A 100 18.58 18.27 8.45
N SER A 101 17.54 19.11 8.28
CA SER A 101 17.63 20.36 7.52
C SER A 101 18.62 21.37 8.11
N TYR A 102 19.00 21.25 9.40
CA TYR A 102 20.03 22.10 10.00
C TYR A 102 21.45 21.57 9.76
N ASN A 103 21.61 20.29 9.43
CA ASN A 103 22.92 19.65 9.28
C ASN A 103 23.32 19.46 7.81
N ASP A 104 22.36 19.32 6.90
CA ASP A 104 22.60 18.98 5.49
C ASP A 104 22.42 20.19 4.54
N TYR A 105 23.08 20.15 3.38
CA TYR A 105 23.03 21.19 2.34
C TYR A 105 21.65 21.28 1.67
N ASN A 106 20.84 20.21 1.68
CA ASN A 106 19.51 20.13 1.06
C ASN A 106 18.35 20.59 1.97
N TYR A 107 18.56 21.66 2.75
CA TYR A 107 17.61 22.16 3.76
C TYR A 107 16.20 22.43 3.22
N ALA A 108 16.06 22.90 1.98
CA ALA A 108 14.78 23.34 1.44
C ALA A 108 13.79 22.18 1.20
N ALA A 109 14.27 21.04 0.69
CA ALA A 109 13.41 19.89 0.42
C ALA A 109 12.90 19.23 1.71
N ASP A 110 13.77 19.17 2.73
CA ASP A 110 13.41 18.61 4.03
C ASP A 110 12.42 19.50 4.78
N ARG A 111 12.61 20.83 4.76
CA ARG A 111 11.64 21.76 5.34
C ARG A 111 10.29 21.71 4.64
N GLN A 112 10.28 21.69 3.31
CA GLN A 112 9.02 21.56 2.58
C GLN A 112 8.30 20.26 2.93
N SER A 113 9.04 19.15 3.04
CA SER A 113 8.46 17.87 3.46
C SER A 113 7.94 17.94 4.91
N ALA A 114 8.71 18.54 5.81
CA ALA A 114 8.34 18.74 7.22
C ALA A 114 7.03 19.54 7.33
N LEU A 115 6.90 20.65 6.59
CA LEU A 115 5.68 21.45 6.57
C LEU A 115 4.47 20.64 6.08
N THR A 116 4.60 19.89 4.99
CA THR A 116 3.53 19.03 4.47
C THR A 116 3.04 18.02 5.51
N TYR A 117 3.96 17.35 6.22
CA TYR A 117 3.59 16.39 7.26
C TYR A 117 3.01 17.07 8.51
N ALA A 118 3.53 18.25 8.87
CA ALA A 118 3.01 19.02 10.00
C ALA A 118 1.59 19.55 9.73
N GLU A 119 1.30 19.97 8.50
CA GLU A 119 -0.05 20.36 8.06
C GLU A 119 -1.03 19.19 8.16
N ALA A 120 -0.60 18.00 7.73
CA ALA A 120 -1.40 16.78 7.89
C ALA A 120 -1.70 16.47 9.37
N ALA A 121 -0.70 16.63 10.26
CA ALA A 121 -0.90 16.47 11.69
C ALA A 121 -1.87 17.53 12.26
N TYR A 122 -1.73 18.79 11.83
CA TYR A 122 -2.60 19.89 12.22
C TYR A 122 -4.06 19.64 11.84
N HIS A 123 -4.32 19.17 10.62
CA HIS A 123 -5.68 18.84 10.21
C HIS A 123 -6.32 17.72 11.03
N ARG A 124 -5.53 16.78 11.55
CA ARG A 124 -6.02 15.70 12.42
C ARG A 124 -6.28 16.17 13.84
N LYS A 125 -5.40 16.99 14.41
CA LYS A 125 -5.46 17.44 15.80
C LYS A 125 -5.15 18.94 15.94
N PRO A 126 -6.05 19.83 15.49
CA PRO A 126 -5.76 21.27 15.40
C PRO A 126 -5.67 21.99 16.75
N LYS A 127 -6.11 21.34 17.84
CA LYS A 127 -6.05 21.89 19.21
C LYS A 127 -4.96 21.25 20.07
N ASP A 128 -4.21 20.30 19.51
CA ASP A 128 -3.14 19.63 20.24
C ASP A 128 -1.91 20.54 20.31
N ALA A 129 -1.42 20.79 21.53
CA ALA A 129 -0.33 21.73 21.76
C ALA A 129 0.98 21.27 21.10
N GLN A 130 1.26 19.97 21.04
CA GLN A 130 2.48 19.45 20.41
C GLN A 130 2.41 19.62 18.90
N VAL A 131 1.24 19.35 18.30
CA VAL A 131 1.00 19.55 16.87
C VAL A 131 1.14 21.02 16.49
N LEU A 132 0.51 21.93 17.25
CA LEU A 132 0.64 23.37 17.02
C LEU A 132 2.09 23.84 17.13
N THR A 133 2.83 23.34 18.13
CA THR A 133 4.24 23.68 18.31
C THR A 133 5.08 23.21 17.12
N ILE A 134 4.90 21.97 16.69
CA ILE A 134 5.65 21.41 15.57
C ILE A 134 5.29 22.08 14.25
N TYR A 135 4.01 22.39 14.02
CA TYR A 135 3.57 23.11 12.83
C TYR A 135 4.14 24.53 12.75
N ALA A 136 4.24 25.24 13.88
CA ALA A 136 4.87 26.55 13.93
C ALA A 136 6.39 26.52 13.69
N LEU A 137 7.05 25.36 13.90
CA LEU A 137 8.48 25.18 13.70
C LEU A 137 8.85 24.71 12.28
N ALA A 138 7.90 24.11 11.56
CA ALA A 138 8.09 23.53 10.23
C ALA A 138 8.18 24.60 9.14
#